data_AF-A0A542XDQ7-F1
#
_entry.id   AF-A0A542XDQ7-F1
#
_cell.length_a   1.000
_cell.length_b   1.000
_cell.length_c   1.000
_cell.angle_alpha   90.00
_cell.angle_beta   90.00
_cell.angle_gamma   90.00
#
_symmetry.space_group_name_H-M   'P 1'
#
loop_
_entity.id
_entity.type
_entity.pdbx_description
1 polymer ?
#
loop_
_entity_poly.entity_id
_entity_poly.type
_entity_poly.pdbx_seq_one_letter_code
_entity_poly.pdbx_strand_id
1 'polypeptide(L)'
;MLVGQGFRDTHPRLPRSYLADGRVVAWDVTPPPGWSVAVDAELEGQQLSDLVRRRAGLPVGTGQAQTLVAWTQAEVMAKLLDVPILLRLKEFGLGLADLGEHEPVALHSWAMHGLILTVGVHAPPRSAATPER
;
A
#
# COMPACT_ATOMS: atom_id res chain seq x y z
N MET A 1 -14.64 -1.04 -5.55
CA MET A 1 -14.15 -0.71 -4.19
C MET A 1 -15.36 -0.49 -3.31
N LEU A 2 -15.39 -1.18 -2.17
CA LEU A 2 -16.47 -1.07 -1.18
C LEU A 2 -15.97 -0.22 -0.01
N VAL A 3 -16.79 0.72 0.44
CA VAL A 3 -16.51 1.54 1.64
C VAL A 3 -17.64 1.26 2.63
N GLY A 4 -17.32 0.63 3.75
CA GLY A 4 -18.26 0.22 4.79
C GLY A 4 -17.98 0.90 6.14
N GLN A 5 -18.95 0.84 7.06
CA GLN A 5 -18.86 1.36 8.43
C GLN A 5 -18.52 0.23 9.42
N GLY A 6 -17.43 0.36 10.19
CA GLY A 6 -17.22 -0.19 11.53
C GLY A 6 -17.27 -1.71 11.75
N PHE A 7 -16.12 -2.32 12.10
CA PHE A 7 -15.84 -3.57 12.86
C PHE A 7 -16.60 -4.88 12.55
N ARG A 8 -17.76 -4.85 11.88
CA ARG A 8 -18.63 -5.99 11.55
C ARG A 8 -18.37 -6.49 10.12
N ASP A 9 -18.00 -5.59 9.21
CA ASP A 9 -17.60 -5.93 7.84
C ASP A 9 -16.07 -6.07 7.75
N THR A 10 -15.55 -7.11 8.41
CA THR A 10 -14.10 -7.35 8.49
C THR A 10 -13.48 -7.81 7.18
N HIS A 11 -14.29 -8.06 6.14
CA HIS A 11 -13.92 -8.58 4.82
C HIS A 11 -12.62 -9.40 4.82
N PRO A 12 -12.52 -10.48 5.64
CA PRO A 12 -11.24 -11.12 5.95
C PRO A 12 -10.55 -11.69 4.70
N ARG A 13 -11.34 -11.99 3.66
CA ARG A 13 -10.88 -12.56 2.39
C ARG A 13 -10.53 -11.52 1.33
N LEU A 14 -10.80 -10.23 1.57
CA LEU A 14 -10.48 -9.15 0.64
C LEU A 14 -9.28 -8.34 1.13
N PRO A 15 -8.45 -7.80 0.21
CA PRO A 15 -7.54 -6.71 0.51
C PRO A 15 -8.32 -5.55 1.13
N ARG A 16 -7.83 -5.03 2.25
CA ARG A 16 -8.53 -4.01 3.02
C ARG A 16 -7.60 -3.08 3.79
N SER A 17 -8.13 -1.92 4.18
CA SER A 17 -7.51 -1.00 5.13
C SER A 17 -8.57 -0.44 6.09
N TYR A 18 -8.16 -0.25 7.35
CA TYR A 18 -9.01 0.23 8.43
C TYR A 18 -8.63 1.67 8.75
N LEU A 19 -9.59 2.57 8.63
CA LEU A 19 -9.39 4.00 8.81
C LEU A 19 -9.51 4.40 10.28
N ALA A 20 -8.87 5.52 10.64
CA ALA A 20 -8.89 6.05 12.00
C ALA A 20 -10.30 6.43 12.50
N ASP A 21 -11.24 6.69 11.60
CA ASP A 21 -12.65 6.99 11.91
C ASP A 21 -13.54 5.73 11.99
N GLY A 22 -12.94 4.53 11.92
CA GLY A 22 -13.63 3.26 12.02
C GLY A 22 -14.24 2.74 10.71
N ARG A 23 -14.13 3.47 9.59
CA ARG A 23 -14.50 2.95 8.27
C ARG A 23 -13.52 1.89 7.78
N VAL A 24 -13.99 1.05 6.86
CA VAL A 24 -13.16 0.05 6.16
C VAL A 24 -13.23 0.30 4.66
N VAL A 25 -12.08 0.30 4.02
CA VAL A 25 -11.97 0.25 2.57
C VAL A 25 -11.58 -1.16 2.17
N ALA A 26 -12.37 -1.80 1.32
CA ALA A 26 -12.09 -3.13 0.78
C ALA A 26 -12.10 -3.13 -0.74
N TRP A 27 -11.19 -3.89 -1.34
CA TRP A 27 -11.15 -4.10 -2.78
C TRP A 27 -11.72 -5.47 -3.14
N ASP A 28 -12.94 -5.47 -3.67
CA ASP A 28 -13.54 -6.65 -4.27
C ASP A 28 -12.93 -6.90 -5.65
N VAL A 29 -11.92 -7.76 -5.70
CA VAL A 29 -11.20 -8.15 -6.91
C VAL A 29 -10.81 -9.62 -6.80
N THR A 30 -10.88 -10.33 -7.93
CA THR A 30 -10.32 -11.67 -8.06
C THR A 30 -9.02 -11.57 -8.87
N PRO A 31 -7.84 -11.64 -8.23
CA PRO A 31 -6.57 -11.55 -8.95
C PRO A 31 -6.34 -12.83 -9.79
N PRO A 32 -5.58 -12.77 -10.89
CA PRO A 32 -5.13 -13.96 -11.61
C PRO A 32 -4.33 -14.90 -10.68
N PRO A 33 -4.25 -16.21 -11.00
CA PRO A 33 -3.46 -17.14 -10.20
C PRO A 33 -2.01 -16.70 -10.02
N GLY A 34 -1.52 -16.75 -8.78
CA GLY A 34 -0.14 -16.38 -8.42
C GLY A 34 0.11 -14.88 -8.25
N TRP A 35 -0.90 -14.03 -8.48
CA TRP A 35 -0.79 -12.59 -8.23
C TRP A 35 -1.22 -12.27 -6.81
N SER A 36 -0.49 -11.35 -6.18
CA SER A 36 -0.87 -10.74 -4.91
C SER A 36 -1.42 -9.34 -5.13
N VAL A 37 -2.42 -8.96 -4.34
CA VAL A 37 -3.04 -7.64 -4.39
C VAL A 37 -3.16 -7.06 -2.99
N ALA A 38 -2.94 -5.76 -2.86
CA ALA A 38 -3.04 -5.05 -1.59
C ALA A 38 -3.68 -3.68 -1.79
N VAL A 39 -4.26 -3.16 -0.71
CA VAL A 39 -4.83 -1.82 -0.64
C VAL A 39 -4.45 -1.20 0.70
N ASP A 40 -4.19 0.11 0.66
CA ASP A 40 -4.10 0.93 1.85
C ASP A 40 -4.81 2.27 1.65
N ALA A 41 -5.32 2.82 2.74
CA ALA A 41 -6.17 4.00 2.74
C ALA A 41 -5.90 4.83 3.99
N GLU A 42 -5.87 6.15 3.85
CA GLU A 42 -5.82 7.08 4.98
C GLU A 42 -6.80 8.23 4.78
N LEU A 43 -7.27 8.82 5.88
CA LEU A 43 -8.10 10.02 5.81
C LEU A 43 -7.28 11.20 5.27
N GLU A 44 -7.86 11.97 4.35
CA GLU A 44 -7.27 13.25 3.95
C GLU A 44 -7.13 14.15 5.19
N GLY A 45 -5.97 14.76 5.36
CA GLY A 45 -5.67 15.58 6.53
C GLY A 45 -5.26 14.79 7.78
N GLN A 46 -5.21 13.45 7.73
CA GLN A 46 -4.67 12.65 8.83
C GLN A 46 -3.21 12.99 9.09
N GLN A 47 -2.89 13.20 10.37
CA GLN A 47 -1.51 13.43 10.79
C GLN A 47 -0.85 12.07 11.03
N LEU A 48 0.23 11.78 10.29
CA LEU A 48 1.07 10.64 10.62
C LEU A 48 1.80 10.88 11.94
N SER A 49 2.04 9.80 12.68
CA SER A 49 2.79 9.83 13.93
C SER A 49 4.21 10.38 13.74
N ASP A 50 4.77 10.98 14.79
CA ASP A 50 6.13 11.51 14.76
C ASP A 50 7.18 10.43 14.42
N LEU A 51 6.90 9.18 14.79
CA LEU A 51 7.76 8.04 14.49
C LEU A 51 7.92 7.86 12.97
N VAL A 52 6.80 7.91 12.25
CA VAL A 52 6.75 7.79 10.79
C VAL A 52 7.39 9.01 10.15
N ARG A 53 7.09 10.22 10.63
CA ARG A 53 7.72 11.46 10.13
C ARG A 53 9.24 11.45 10.26
N ARG A 54 9.77 10.99 11.39
CA ARG A 54 11.22 10.86 11.61
C ARG A 54 11.88 9.84 10.68
N ARG A 55 11.15 8.79 10.31
CA ARG A 55 11.61 7.74 9.39
C ARG A 55 11.19 7.99 7.94
N ALA A 56 10.54 9.12 7.66
CA ALA A 56 9.96 9.37 6.36
C ALA A 56 11.01 9.34 5.24
N GLY A 57 12.21 9.84 5.52
CA GLY A 57 13.26 9.98 4.50
C GLY A 57 12.83 10.87 3.33
N LEU A 58 11.72 11.60 3.46
CA LEU A 58 11.17 12.46 2.42
C LEU A 58 11.91 13.81 2.41
N PRO A 59 12.01 14.47 1.25
CA PRO A 59 12.61 15.80 1.15
C PRO A 59 12.00 16.81 2.11
N VAL A 60 12.82 17.77 2.56
CA VAL A 60 12.33 18.90 3.34
C VAL A 60 11.30 19.67 2.51
N GLY A 61 10.15 19.97 3.10
CA GLY A 61 9.05 20.67 2.42
C GLY A 61 8.03 19.76 1.72
N THR A 62 8.18 18.42 1.79
CA THR A 62 7.14 17.52 1.31
C THR A 62 5.82 17.79 2.03
N GLY A 63 4.77 18.07 1.24
CA GLY A 63 3.45 18.39 1.78
C GLY A 63 2.78 17.20 2.46
N GLN A 64 1.75 17.48 3.27
CA GLN A 64 1.04 16.42 3.99
C GLN A 64 0.41 15.38 3.07
N ALA A 65 -0.27 15.81 1.98
CA ALA A 65 -0.89 14.89 1.04
C ALA A 65 0.14 13.97 0.36
N GLN A 66 1.30 14.52 -0.02
CA GLN A 66 2.39 13.74 -0.62
C GLN A 66 2.97 12.73 0.38
N THR A 67 3.10 13.15 1.64
CA THR A 67 3.53 12.26 2.73
C THR A 67 2.52 11.11 2.95
N LEU A 68 1.21 11.39 2.86
CA LEU A 68 0.17 10.35 2.97
C LEU A 68 0.17 9.40 1.76
N VAL A 69 0.42 9.91 0.55
CA VAL A 69 0.60 9.05 -0.64
C VAL A 69 1.79 8.13 -0.44
N ALA A 70 2.95 8.66 -0.04
CA ALA A 70 4.14 7.86 0.22
C ALA A 70 3.93 6.82 1.34
N TRP A 71 3.19 7.18 2.39
CA TRP A 71 2.78 6.26 3.46
C TRP A 71 1.93 5.10 2.96
N THR A 72 0.81 5.40 2.28
CA THR A 72 -0.08 4.35 1.76
C THR A 72 0.64 3.47 0.73
N GLN A 73 1.56 4.01 -0.05
CA GLN A 73 2.42 3.24 -0.95
C GLN A 73 3.37 2.29 -0.20
N ALA A 74 4.04 2.77 0.86
CA ALA A 74 4.92 1.94 1.67
C ALA A 74 4.16 0.81 2.39
N GLU A 75 2.97 1.08 2.91
CA GLU A 75 2.06 0.09 3.51
C GLU A 75 1.62 -0.96 2.48
N VAL A 76 1.21 -0.55 1.27
CA VAL A 76 0.84 -1.49 0.20
C VAL A 76 2.03 -2.37 -0.19
N MET A 77 3.22 -1.80 -0.33
CA MET A 77 4.44 -2.59 -0.60
C MET A 77 4.74 -3.59 0.50
N ALA A 78 4.68 -3.16 1.76
CA ALA A 78 4.90 -4.03 2.92
C ALA A 78 3.93 -5.23 2.92
N LYS A 79 2.65 -4.99 2.59
CA LYS A 79 1.62 -6.04 2.45
C LYS A 79 1.91 -6.99 1.29
N LEU A 80 2.35 -6.48 0.13
CA LEU A 80 2.65 -7.31 -1.05
C LEU A 80 3.88 -8.20 -0.88
N LEU A 81 4.87 -7.71 -0.12
CA LEU A 81 6.14 -8.40 0.14
C LEU A 81 6.13 -9.24 1.43
N ASP A 82 5.02 -9.21 2.18
CA ASP A 82 4.87 -9.87 3.48
C ASP A 82 5.98 -9.47 4.48
N VAL A 83 6.28 -8.17 4.55
CA VAL A 83 7.26 -7.61 5.48
C VAL A 83 6.59 -6.63 6.45
N PRO A 84 6.98 -6.59 7.74
CA PRO A 84 6.50 -5.57 8.66
C PRO A 84 6.85 -4.15 8.18
N ILE A 85 5.87 -3.25 8.17
CA ILE A 85 6.06 -1.85 7.73
C ILE A 85 7.23 -1.16 8.45
N LEU A 86 7.41 -1.40 9.75
CA LEU A 86 8.50 -0.79 10.52
C LEU A 86 9.90 -1.22 10.05
N LEU A 87 10.05 -2.44 9.52
CA LEU A 87 11.31 -2.88 8.93
C LEU A 87 11.56 -2.16 7.61
N ARG A 88 10.53 -2.07 6.75
CA ARG A 88 10.60 -1.32 5.50
C ARG A 88 10.97 0.14 5.73
N LEU A 89 10.34 0.82 6.69
CA LEU A 89 10.66 2.22 7.02
C LEU A 89 12.09 2.40 7.53
N LYS A 90 12.63 1.41 8.25
CA LYS A 90 14.00 1.47 8.76
C LYS A 90 15.01 1.38 7.62
N GLU A 91 14.71 0.60 6.59
CA GLU A 91 15.62 0.30 5.49
C GLU A 91 15.51 1.31 4.34
N PHE A 92 14.29 1.69 3.96
CA PHE A 92 14.02 2.49 2.76
C PHE A 92 13.29 3.81 3.04
N GLY A 93 12.87 4.05 4.28
CA GLY A 93 11.98 5.17 4.61
C GLY A 93 10.60 5.05 3.93
N LEU A 94 10.00 6.18 3.53
CA LEU A 94 8.78 6.23 2.72
C LEU A 94 9.06 6.32 1.22
N GLY A 95 10.34 6.26 0.82
CA GLY A 95 10.69 6.18 -0.58
C GLY A 95 10.27 4.85 -1.20
N LEU A 96 10.17 4.84 -2.52
CA LEU A 96 9.97 3.63 -3.34
C LEU A 96 11.21 3.32 -4.18
N ALA A 97 12.40 3.67 -3.69
CA ALA A 97 13.65 3.50 -4.42
C ALA A 97 13.95 2.01 -4.71
N ASP A 98 13.44 1.11 -3.88
CA ASP A 98 13.53 -0.36 -3.98
C ASP A 98 12.49 -0.97 -4.94
N LEU A 99 11.55 -0.19 -5.49
CA LEU A 99 10.46 -0.73 -6.30
C LEU A 99 10.95 -1.55 -7.50
N GLY A 100 12.06 -1.13 -8.11
CA GLY A 100 12.68 -1.83 -9.25
C GLY A 100 13.39 -3.13 -8.88
N GLU A 101 13.64 -3.39 -7.60
CA GLU A 101 14.29 -4.62 -7.13
C GLU A 101 13.28 -5.75 -6.89
N HIS A 102 12.01 -5.41 -6.77
CA HIS A 102 10.91 -6.34 -6.46
C HIS A 102 10.03 -6.65 -7.67
N GLU A 103 10.57 -6.49 -8.89
CA GLU A 103 9.76 -6.55 -10.10
C GLU A 103 9.06 -7.91 -10.34
N PRO A 104 7.80 -7.88 -10.83
CA PRO A 104 7.00 -6.69 -11.18
C PRO A 104 5.97 -6.34 -10.08
N VAL A 105 6.21 -5.23 -9.36
CA VAL A 105 5.19 -4.57 -8.53
C VAL A 105 4.71 -3.30 -9.23
N ALA A 106 3.40 -3.10 -9.28
CA ALA A 106 2.79 -1.86 -9.75
C ALA A 106 1.91 -1.27 -8.66
N LEU A 107 2.07 0.03 -8.41
CA LEU A 107 1.30 0.79 -7.44
C LEU A 107 0.52 1.89 -8.15
N HIS A 108 -0.66 2.19 -7.66
CA HIS A 108 -1.44 3.32 -8.13
C HIS A 108 -2.14 3.99 -6.96
N SER A 109 -2.05 5.33 -6.89
CA SER A 109 -2.59 6.12 -5.79
C SER A 109 -3.55 7.19 -6.29
N TRP A 110 -4.61 7.45 -5.54
CA TRP A 110 -5.57 8.54 -5.82
C TRP A 110 -6.09 9.18 -4.53
N ALA A 111 -6.48 10.45 -4.65
CA ALA A 111 -7.27 11.15 -3.65
C ALA A 111 -8.74 11.09 -4.07
N MET A 112 -9.62 10.55 -3.23
CA MET A 112 -11.06 10.49 -3.51
C MET A 112 -11.89 10.44 -2.23
N HIS A 113 -13.01 11.15 -2.21
CA HIS A 113 -13.97 11.14 -1.09
C HIS A 113 -13.32 11.40 0.29
N GLY A 114 -12.33 12.28 0.36
CA GLY A 114 -11.62 12.59 1.59
C GLY A 114 -10.65 11.47 2.03
N LEU A 115 -10.19 10.63 1.11
CA LEU A 115 -9.24 9.55 1.35
C LEU A 115 -8.05 9.66 0.40
N ILE A 116 -6.85 9.41 0.92
CA ILE A 116 -5.69 9.03 0.11
C ILE A 116 -5.68 7.51 0.07
N LEU A 117 -5.80 6.95 -1.14
CA LEU A 117 -5.79 5.51 -1.35
C LEU A 117 -4.60 5.11 -2.21
N THR A 118 -3.98 3.99 -1.88
CA THR A 118 -3.11 3.25 -2.79
C THR A 118 -3.62 1.83 -2.98
N VAL A 119 -3.59 1.35 -4.22
CA VAL A 119 -3.68 -0.08 -4.55
C VAL A 119 -2.35 -0.55 -5.11
N GLY A 120 -2.06 -1.82 -4.94
CA GLY A 120 -0.89 -2.44 -5.52
C GLY A 120 -1.13 -3.87 -5.95
N VAL A 121 -0.36 -4.28 -6.95
CA VAL A 121 -0.34 -5.65 -7.46
C VAL A 121 1.11 -6.11 -7.54
N HIS A 122 1.34 -7.37 -7.19
CA HIS A 122 2.62 -8.05 -7.36
C HIS A 122 2.38 -9.27 -8.23
N ALA A 123 2.99 -9.26 -9.42
CA ALA A 123 2.90 -10.36 -10.35
C ALA A 123 3.93 -11.45 -9.99
N PRO A 124 3.63 -12.74 -10.22
CA PRO A 124 4.63 -13.77 -10.06
C PRO A 124 5.79 -13.53 -11.05
N PRO A 125 7.02 -13.96 -10.73
CA PRO A 125 8.13 -13.90 -11.66
C PRO A 125 7.72 -14.55 -12.98
N ARG A 126 8.04 -13.91 -14.11
CA ARG A 126 7.89 -14.59 -15.41
C ARG A 126 8.77 -15.83 -15.37
N SER A 127 8.18 -17.03 -15.41
CA SER A 127 8.96 -18.24 -15.62
C SER A 127 9.80 -18.03 -16.87
N ALA A 128 11.12 -18.17 -16.72
CA ALA A 128 12.01 -18.23 -17.88
C ALA A 128 11.45 -19.32 -18.78
N ALA A 129 11.04 -18.97 -20.00
CA ALA A 129 10.64 -19.94 -21.00
C ALA A 129 11.79 -20.95 -21.08
N THR A 130 11.51 -22.21 -20.76
CA THR A 130 12.49 -23.27 -21.00
C THR A 130 12.68 -23.28 -22.52
N PRO A 131 13.88 -23.01 -23.05
CA PRO A 131 14.08 -23.12 -24.49
C PRO A 131 13.85 -24.58 -24.85
N GLU A 132 12.85 -24.83 -25.69
CA GLU A 132 12.65 -26.14 -26.30
C GLU A 132 13.96 -26.53 -27.01
N ARG A 133 14.45 -27.73 -26.70
CA ARG A 133 15.61 -28.33 -27.35
C ARG A 133 15.22 -29.01 -28.64
#